data_AF-A0A9E7G5K7-F1
#
_entry.id   AF-A0A9E7G5K7-F1
#
_cell.length_a   1.000
_cell.length_b   1.000
_cell.length_c   1.000
_cell.angle_alpha   90.00
_cell.angle_beta   90.00
_cell.angle_gamma   90.00
#
_symmetry.space_group_name_H-M   'P 1'
#
loop_
_entity.id
_entity.type
_entity.pdbx_description
1 polymer ?
#
loop_
_entity_poly.entity_id
_entity_poly.type
_entity_poly.pdbx_seq_one_letter_code
_entity_poly.pdbx_strand_id
1 'polypeptide(L)'
;MYYNGVYHLFYQYNPNGSVSANKHWSTDLINWAPLDLAIYPTKPFDINGCWTGSATILPGHQPVILYTGMSRDNQQVQNIAVPANVSDPFLSVDQA
;
A
#
# COMPACT_ATOMS: atom_id res chain seq x y z
N MET A 1 -3.30 -0.15 -9.64
CA MET A 1 -2.96 1.08 -10.40
C MET A 1 -1.95 0.76 -11.49
N TYR A 2 -1.81 1.58 -12.52
CA TYR A 2 -0.75 1.46 -13.53
C TYR A 2 0.22 2.63 -13.38
N TYR A 3 1.52 2.35 -13.26
CA TYR A 3 2.56 3.36 -13.05
C TYR A 3 3.83 2.94 -13.79
N ASN A 4 4.41 3.82 -14.60
CA ASN A 4 5.67 3.59 -15.32
C ASN A 4 5.80 2.24 -16.05
N GLY A 5 4.73 1.77 -16.72
CA GLY A 5 4.79 0.50 -17.45
C GLY A 5 4.33 -0.72 -16.66
N VAL A 6 4.06 -0.57 -15.36
CA VAL A 6 3.81 -1.68 -14.44
C VAL A 6 2.42 -1.55 -13.81
N TYR A 7 1.67 -2.66 -13.81
CA TYR A 7 0.45 -2.80 -13.03
C TYR A 7 0.79 -3.20 -11.61
N HIS A 8 0.29 -2.46 -10.64
CA HIS A 8 0.41 -2.74 -9.21
C HIS A 8 -0.95 -3.16 -8.65
N LEU A 9 -0.97 -4.30 -7.98
CA LEU A 9 -2.09 -4.80 -7.20
C LEU A 9 -1.71 -4.80 -5.71
N PHE A 10 -2.58 -4.22 -4.89
CA PHE A 10 -2.51 -4.28 -3.44
C PHE A 10 -3.74 -5.00 -2.93
N TYR A 11 -3.57 -5.90 -1.96
CA TYR A 11 -4.69 -6.62 -1.38
C TYR A 11 -4.47 -6.89 0.11
N GLN A 12 -5.57 -6.96 0.85
CA GLN A 12 -5.54 -7.31 2.27
C GLN A 12 -4.96 -8.71 2.42
N TYR A 13 -3.85 -8.81 3.15
CA TYR A 13 -3.16 -10.03 3.47
C TYR A 13 -3.04 -10.17 4.97
N ASN A 14 -3.32 -11.38 5.46
CA ASN A 14 -3.32 -11.67 6.88
C ASN A 14 -2.85 -13.10 7.13
N PRO A 15 -1.54 -13.33 7.32
CA PRO A 15 -1.04 -14.66 7.63
C PRO A 15 -1.27 -15.04 9.10
N ASN A 16 -1.33 -14.09 10.06
CA ASN A 16 -1.24 -14.38 11.49
C ASN A 16 -2.13 -13.51 12.44
N GLY A 17 -3.01 -12.65 11.94
CA GLY A 17 -3.98 -11.87 12.73
C GLY A 17 -4.21 -10.43 12.26
N SER A 18 -3.17 -9.60 12.19
CA SER A 18 -3.29 -8.19 11.81
C SER A 18 -3.27 -7.99 10.29
N VAL A 19 -4.27 -7.28 9.77
CA VAL A 19 -4.43 -7.01 8.33
C VAL A 19 -3.33 -6.06 7.85
N SER A 20 -2.60 -6.47 6.80
CA SER A 20 -1.62 -5.67 6.07
C SER A 20 -1.95 -5.68 4.57
N ALA A 21 -1.29 -4.85 3.76
CA ALA A 21 -1.41 -4.88 2.30
C ALA A 21 -0.17 -5.51 1.66
N ASN A 22 -0.36 -6.68 1.04
CA ASN A 22 0.64 -7.25 0.13
C ASN A 22 0.61 -6.54 -1.20
N LYS A 23 1.76 -6.49 -1.87
CA LYS A 23 1.92 -5.87 -3.18
C LYS A 23 2.37 -6.91 -4.19
N HIS A 24 1.77 -6.90 -5.37
CA HIS A 24 2.18 -7.71 -6.52
C HIS A 24 2.27 -6.81 -7.75
N TRP A 25 3.11 -7.19 -8.71
CA TRP A 25 3.24 -6.48 -9.97
C TRP A 25 2.99 -7.39 -11.17
N SER A 26 2.57 -6.77 -12.27
CA SER A 26 2.32 -7.42 -13.56
C SER A 26 2.58 -6.46 -14.72
N THR A 27 2.87 -6.99 -15.89
CA THR A 27 2.93 -6.24 -17.16
C THR A 27 1.69 -6.46 -18.04
N ASP A 28 0.84 -7.43 -17.71
CA ASP A 28 -0.26 -7.88 -18.57
C ASP A 28 -1.59 -8.13 -17.81
N LEU A 29 -1.63 -7.86 -16.51
CA LEU A 29 -2.74 -8.14 -15.59
C LEU A 29 -3.09 -9.63 -15.41
N ILE A 30 -2.31 -10.54 -15.99
CA ILE A 30 -2.54 -11.99 -15.95
C ILE A 30 -1.44 -12.67 -15.14
N ASN A 31 -0.19 -12.38 -15.44
CA ASN A 31 0.98 -12.94 -14.78
C ASN A 31 1.44 -11.98 -13.68
N TRP A 32 1.46 -12.45 -12.44
CA TRP A 32 1.77 -11.64 -11.27
C TRP A 32 3.00 -12.18 -10.54
N ALA A 33 3.92 -11.28 -10.19
CA ALA A 33 5.06 -11.57 -9.33
C ALA A 33 4.87 -10.95 -7.94
N PRO A 34 5.16 -11.72 -6.86
CA PRO A 34 5.02 -11.23 -5.50
C PRO A 34 6.12 -10.20 -5.16
N LEU A 35 5.78 -9.26 -4.29
CA LEU A 35 6.72 -8.33 -3.64
C LEU A 35 6.48 -8.35 -2.14
N ASP A 36 7.40 -7.73 -1.40
CA ASP A 36 7.26 -7.52 0.04
C ASP A 36 6.01 -6.70 0.39
N LEU A 37 5.61 -6.79 1.67
CA LEU A 37 4.54 -5.99 2.24
C LEU A 37 4.75 -4.51 1.94
N ALA A 38 3.72 -3.87 1.39
CA ALA A 38 3.77 -2.45 1.06
C ALA A 38 3.22 -1.57 2.19
N ILE A 39 2.16 -2.02 2.85
CA ILE A 39 1.57 -1.28 3.97
C ILE A 39 1.33 -2.26 5.12
N TYR A 40 1.91 -2.01 6.28
CA TYR A 40 1.75 -2.82 7.47
C TYR A 40 1.74 -1.92 8.72
N PRO A 41 1.23 -2.38 9.87
CA PRO A 41 1.13 -1.54 11.06
C PRO A 41 2.51 -1.05 11.54
N THR A 42 2.70 0.26 11.64
CA THR A 42 3.97 0.85 12.10
C THR A 42 3.79 2.02 13.08
N LYS A 43 2.60 2.64 13.13
CA LYS A 43 2.36 3.88 13.88
C LYS A 43 1.08 3.79 14.71
N PRO A 44 0.86 4.69 15.70
CA PRO A 44 -0.35 4.64 16.53
C PRO A 44 -1.67 4.74 15.77
N PHE A 45 -1.67 5.31 14.56
CA PHE A 45 -2.85 5.48 13.71
C PHE A 45 -3.24 4.22 12.92
N ASP A 46 -2.37 3.21 12.83
CA ASP A 46 -2.63 1.96 12.12
C ASP A 46 -2.17 0.72 12.87
N ILE A 47 -1.75 0.87 14.13
CA ILE A 47 -1.13 -0.18 14.94
C ILE A 47 -1.98 -1.45 15.05
N ASN A 48 -3.31 -1.32 14.97
CA ASN A 48 -4.25 -2.44 15.06
C ASN A 48 -4.66 -2.99 13.67
N GLY A 49 -4.14 -2.43 12.57
CA GLY A 49 -4.34 -2.94 11.21
C GLY A 49 -4.35 -1.86 10.13
N CYS A 50 -3.88 -2.24 8.94
CA CYS A 50 -3.95 -1.44 7.71
C CYS A 50 -5.02 -2.04 6.79
N TRP A 51 -6.13 -1.33 6.63
CA TRP A 51 -7.30 -1.82 5.90
C TRP A 51 -7.35 -1.28 4.47
N THR A 52 -8.50 -1.45 3.82
CA THR A 52 -8.72 -1.06 2.42
C THR A 52 -8.42 0.42 2.18
N GLY A 53 -8.04 0.69 0.94
CA GLY A 53 -7.64 2.01 0.48
C GLY A 53 -7.74 2.13 -1.02
N SER A 54 -7.40 3.30 -1.54
CA SER A 54 -7.39 3.61 -2.96
C SER A 54 -6.12 4.37 -3.33
N ALA A 55 -5.60 4.06 -4.51
CA ALA A 55 -4.44 4.75 -5.08
C ALA A 55 -4.89 5.90 -5.98
N THR A 56 -4.19 7.03 -5.92
CA THR A 56 -4.35 8.18 -6.81
C THR A 56 -2.99 8.61 -7.33
N ILE A 57 -2.88 8.92 -8.62
CA ILE A 57 -1.68 9.54 -9.19
C ILE A 57 -1.93 11.04 -9.25
N LEU A 58 -1.23 11.81 -8.41
CA LEU A 58 -1.31 13.26 -8.35
C LEU A 58 -0.57 13.90 -9.54
N PRO A 59 -0.86 15.18 -9.87
CA PRO A 59 -0.03 15.96 -10.79
C PRO A 59 1.44 15.91 -10.40
N GLY A 60 2.34 15.90 -11.40
CA GLY A 60 3.77 15.67 -11.16
C GLY A 60 4.16 14.20 -11.03
N HIS A 61 3.27 13.28 -11.42
CA HIS A 61 3.55 11.83 -11.50
C HIS A 61 3.83 11.17 -10.15
N GLN A 62 3.14 11.64 -9.11
CA GLN A 62 3.32 11.19 -7.73
C GLN A 62 2.18 10.26 -7.30
N PRO A 63 2.42 8.94 -7.16
CA PRO A 63 1.41 8.03 -6.69
C PRO A 63 1.27 8.12 -5.16
N VAL A 64 0.04 8.15 -4.67
CA VAL A 64 -0.30 8.14 -3.25
C VAL A 64 -1.38 7.10 -2.98
N ILE A 65 -1.38 6.53 -1.78
CA ILE A 65 -2.45 5.65 -1.31
C ILE A 65 -3.10 6.29 -0.09
N LEU A 66 -4.41 6.49 -0.15
CA LEU A 66 -5.22 6.74 1.04
C LEU A 66 -5.79 5.41 1.52
N TYR A 67 -5.61 5.09 2.79
CA TYR A 67 -6.09 3.84 3.37
C TYR A 67 -6.66 4.05 4.77
N THR A 68 -7.52 3.13 5.19
CA THR A 68 -8.07 3.12 6.55
C THR A 68 -7.10 2.42 7.49
N GLY A 69 -6.66 3.08 8.56
CA GLY A 69 -5.94 2.46 9.66
C GLY A 69 -6.85 2.20 10.86
N MET A 70 -6.52 1.18 11.64
CA MET A 70 -7.10 0.95 12.96
C MET A 70 -6.15 1.52 14.01
N SER A 71 -6.59 2.60 14.67
CA SER A 71 -5.79 3.28 15.69
C SER A 71 -5.67 2.44 16.96
N ARG A 72 -4.77 2.86 17.87
CA ARG A 72 -4.61 2.26 19.21
C ARG A 72 -5.93 2.16 19.99
N ASP A 73 -6.84 3.10 19.80
CA ASP A 73 -8.14 3.16 20.48
C ASP A 73 -9.25 2.41 19.71
N ASN A 74 -8.87 1.56 18.74
CA ASN A 74 -9.78 0.83 17.85
C ASN A 74 -10.71 1.74 17.04
N GLN A 75 -10.22 2.91 16.64
CA GLN A 75 -10.94 3.83 15.76
C GLN A 75 -10.43 3.70 14.33
N GLN A 76 -11.34 3.76 13.36
CA GLN A 76 -10.99 3.88 11.96
C GLN A 76 -10.55 5.31 11.65
N VAL A 77 -9.32 5.45 11.17
CA VAL A 77 -8.74 6.75 10.80
C VAL A 77 -8.20 6.69 9.36
N GLN A 78 -8.10 7.85 8.71
CA GLN A 78 -7.63 7.94 7.34
C GLN A 78 -6.15 8.32 7.30
N ASN A 79 -5.35 7.46 6.67
CA ASN A 79 -3.91 7.61 6.58
C ASN A 79 -3.49 7.77 5.12
N ILE A 80 -2.31 8.36 4.91
CA ILE A 80 -1.68 8.47 3.60
C ILE A 80 -0.38 7.68 3.58
N ALA A 81 -0.11 6.97 2.49
CA ALA A 81 1.17 6.34 2.19
C ALA A 81 1.70 6.84 0.85
N VAL A 82 3.01 7.06 0.79
CA VAL A 82 3.74 7.46 -0.41
C VAL A 82 4.89 6.48 -0.66
N PRO A 83 5.33 6.26 -1.90
CA PRO A 83 6.51 5.44 -2.16
C PRO A 83 7.76 6.05 -1.52
N ALA A 84 8.67 5.19 -1.06
CA ALA A 84 10.00 5.60 -0.61
C ALA A 84 10.79 6.29 -1.73
N ASN A 85 10.66 5.73 -2.93
CA ASN A 85 11.40 6.13 -4.11
C ASN A 85 10.49 5.99 -5.34
N VAL A 86 10.14 7.10 -5.97
CA VAL A 86 9.29 7.11 -7.19
C VAL A 86 10.01 6.62 -8.44
N SER A 87 11.35 6.55 -8.41
CA SER A 87 12.15 5.97 -9.48
C SER A 87 12.25 4.44 -9.40
N ASP A 88 11.83 3.84 -8.28
CA ASP A 88 11.71 2.38 -8.17
C ASP A 88 10.45 1.93 -8.95
N PRO A 89 10.59 1.11 -10.00
CA PRO A 89 9.45 0.63 -10.78
C PRO A 89 8.48 -0.22 -9.96
N PHE A 90 8.92 -0.76 -8.82
CA PHE A 90 8.09 -1.58 -7.94
C PHE A 90 7.49 -0.79 -6.77
N LEU A 91 7.77 0.50 -6.66
CA LEU A 91 7.25 1.41 -5.63
C LEU A 91 7.35 0.81 -4.23
N SER A 92 8.56 0.40 -3.81
CA SER A 92 8.84 0.11 -2.40
C SER A 92 8.37 1.28 -1.54
N VAL A 93 7.70 0.96 -0.42
CA VAL A 93 7.05 1.95 0.43
C VAL A 93 7.94 2.18 1.65
N ASP A 94 8.19 3.45 1.97
CA ASP A 94 8.75 3.86 3.25
C ASP A 94 7.60 4.49 4.02
N GLN A 95 7.27 3.91 5.17
CA GLN A 95 6.16 4.36 5.99
C GLN A 95 6.66 5.40 6.98
N ALA A 96 6.57 6.68 6.59
CA ALA A 96 6.87 7.82 7.45
C ALA A 96 5.95 7.90 8.68
#